data_AF-A0A920VJX7-F1
#
_entry.id   AF-A0A920VJX7-F1
#
_cell.length_a   1.000
_cell.length_b   1.000
_cell.length_c   1.000
_cell.angle_alpha   90.00
_cell.angle_beta   90.00
_cell.angle_gamma   90.00
#
_symmetry.space_group_name_H-M   'P 1'
#
loop_
_entity.id
_entity.type
_entity.pdbx_description
1 polymer ?
#
loop_
_entity_poly.entity_id
_entity_poly.type
_entity_poly.pdbx_seq_one_letter_code
_entity_poly.pdbx_strand_id
1 'polypeptide(L)'
;MDVSRPRRLHLLPLLVILGFTLGSLEVPAWMVGSRSLVGALKVSAQKVPNARALGIPLQGEPGLNNAITDVVGVEVGHTTIIEGQGPLIVGEGPIRTGVTAILPAWS
;
A
#
# COMPACT_ATOMS: atom_id res chain seq x y z
N MET A 1 24.94 -32.82 -29.85
CA MET A 1 25.68 -32.70 -28.58
C MET A 1 24.71 -32.17 -27.56
N ASP A 2 24.11 -33.10 -26.82
CA ASP A 2 23.10 -32.88 -25.80
C ASP A 2 23.81 -32.61 -24.47
N VAL A 3 23.58 -31.44 -23.88
CA VAL A 3 24.17 -31.03 -22.60
C VAL A 3 23.04 -30.97 -21.58
N SER A 4 22.78 -32.13 -20.99
CA SER A 4 21.95 -32.35 -19.82
C SER A 4 22.31 -31.37 -18.71
N ARG A 5 21.46 -30.36 -18.47
CA ARG A 5 21.41 -29.64 -17.19
C ARG A 5 20.26 -30.22 -16.36
N PRO A 6 20.50 -30.83 -15.19
CA PRO A 6 19.40 -31.19 -14.30
C PRO A 6 18.77 -29.89 -13.76
N ARG A 7 17.57 -29.57 -14.23
CA ARG A 7 16.72 -28.54 -13.62
C ARG A 7 16.36 -29.01 -12.22
N ARG A 8 16.83 -28.26 -11.22
CA ARG A 8 16.58 -28.44 -9.79
C ARG A 8 15.06 -28.52 -9.54
N LEU A 9 14.56 -29.72 -9.31
CA LEU A 9 13.16 -30.01 -9.01
C LEU A 9 12.78 -29.31 -7.69
N HIS A 10 11.85 -28.36 -7.75
CA HIS A 10 11.33 -27.65 -6.57
C HIS A 10 10.50 -28.60 -5.70
N LEU A 11 11.16 -29.28 -4.76
CA LEU A 11 10.58 -30.24 -3.82
C LEU A 11 10.05 -29.60 -2.52
N LEU A 12 9.75 -28.29 -2.53
CA LEU A 12 9.40 -27.50 -1.34
C LEU A 12 7.91 -27.11 -1.11
N PRO A 13 6.89 -27.77 -1.69
CA PRO A 13 5.53 -27.64 -1.14
C PRO A 13 4.99 -28.90 -0.44
N LEU A 14 5.71 -30.04 -0.48
CA LEU A 14 5.14 -31.32 -0.07
C LEU A 14 5.08 -31.58 1.45
N LEU A 15 5.73 -30.74 2.27
CA LEU A 15 5.88 -30.99 3.71
C LEU A 15 4.81 -30.31 4.58
N VAL A 16 3.96 -29.46 4.00
CA VAL A 16 2.93 -28.72 4.76
C VAL A 16 1.62 -29.52 4.93
N ILE A 17 1.40 -30.57 4.14
CA ILE A 17 0.09 -31.23 4.07
C ILE A 17 -0.02 -32.48 4.97
N LEU A 18 1.07 -33.03 5.49
CA LEU A 18 1.05 -34.28 6.27
C LEU A 18 0.90 -34.11 7.80
N GLY A 19 0.33 -33.00 8.26
CA GLY A 19 0.10 -32.71 9.69
C GLY A 19 -1.36 -32.63 10.11
N PHE A 20 -2.31 -32.93 9.22
CA PHE A 20 -3.74 -32.78 9.47
C PHE A 20 -4.40 -34.14 9.76
N THR A 21 -4.02 -34.77 10.88
CA THR A 21 -4.80 -35.90 11.42
C THR A 21 -5.07 -35.72 12.91
N LEU A 22 -6.33 -35.32 13.14
CA LEU A 22 -7.20 -35.79 14.21
C LEU A 22 -7.09 -35.15 15.60
N GLY A 23 -8.15 -34.39 15.93
CA GLY A 23 -8.62 -34.20 17.30
C GLY A 23 -8.09 -32.95 18.00
N SER A 24 -8.98 -31.99 18.23
CA SER A 24 -8.80 -30.83 19.11
C SER A 24 -7.79 -29.79 18.62
N LEU A 25 -8.25 -28.88 17.76
CA LEU A 25 -7.58 -27.59 17.55
C LEU A 25 -7.83 -26.69 18.77
N GLU A 26 -7.25 -27.05 19.91
CA GLU A 26 -6.99 -26.05 20.93
C GLU A 26 -5.97 -25.10 20.32
N VAL A 27 -6.45 -23.93 19.89
CA VAL A 27 -5.63 -22.79 19.46
C VAL A 27 -4.54 -22.62 20.54
N PRO A 28 -3.27 -22.97 20.27
CA PRO A 28 -2.26 -22.97 21.32
C PRO A 28 -2.14 -21.56 21.92
N ALA A 29 -1.94 -21.47 23.24
CA ALA A 29 -2.05 -20.21 23.99
C ALA A 29 -1.17 -19.06 23.45
N TRP A 30 -0.06 -19.38 22.78
CA TRP A 30 0.78 -18.40 22.09
C TRP A 30 0.09 -17.74 20.88
N MET A 31 -0.94 -18.37 20.30
CA MET A 31 -1.80 -17.85 19.24
C MET A 31 -2.99 -17.04 19.77
N VAL A 32 -3.33 -17.13 21.07
CA VAL A 32 -4.39 -16.33 21.73
C VAL A 32 -3.87 -14.98 22.28
N GLY A 33 -2.56 -14.75 22.25
CA GLY A 33 -1.93 -13.51 22.76
C GLY A 33 -1.82 -12.35 21.77
N SER A 34 -2.07 -12.58 20.47
CA SER A 34 -1.89 -11.54 19.45
C SER A 34 -3.19 -10.76 19.23
N ARG A 35 -3.48 -9.83 20.15
CA ARG A 35 -4.57 -8.85 20.00
C ARG A 35 -4.40 -8.11 18.67
N SER A 36 -5.28 -8.44 17.73
CA SER A 36 -5.65 -7.63 16.56
C SER A 36 -4.51 -7.01 15.77
N LEU A 37 -4.13 -7.65 14.66
CA LEU A 37 -3.58 -6.96 13.49
C LEU A 37 -4.69 -6.16 12.77
N VAL A 38 -5.49 -5.39 13.51
CA VAL A 38 -6.12 -4.21 12.91
C VAL A 38 -5.00 -3.18 12.88
N GLY A 39 -4.07 -3.38 11.94
CA GLY A 39 -3.11 -2.36 11.60
C GLY A 39 -3.92 -1.18 11.10
N ALA A 40 -4.09 -0.17 11.96
CA ALA A 40 -4.44 1.15 11.49
C ALA A 40 -3.36 1.52 10.49
N LEU A 41 -3.67 1.41 9.20
CA LEU A 41 -2.84 1.94 8.14
C LEU A 41 -2.69 3.42 8.49
N LYS A 42 -1.54 3.78 9.06
CA LYS A 42 -1.18 5.19 9.22
C LYS A 42 -1.07 5.73 7.81
N VAL A 43 -2.12 6.41 7.36
CA VAL A 43 -2.10 7.19 6.14
C VAL A 43 -1.02 8.25 6.34
N SER A 44 0.15 8.01 5.77
CA SER A 44 1.26 8.95 5.83
C SER A 44 0.92 10.14 4.94
N ALA A 45 0.80 11.32 5.52
CA ALA A 45 0.82 12.57 4.77
C ALA A 45 2.16 12.73 4.02
N GLN A 46 2.16 13.58 2.98
CA GLN A 46 3.33 13.85 2.16
C GLN A 46 4.48 14.40 3.03
N LYS A 47 5.71 13.88 2.85
CA LYS A 47 6.90 14.20 3.68
C LYS A 47 7.40 15.66 3.57
N VAL A 48 6.74 16.49 2.75
CA VAL A 48 7.13 17.88 2.47
C VAL A 48 6.39 18.83 3.43
N PRO A 49 7.04 19.89 3.95
CA PRO A 49 6.37 20.88 4.79
C PRO A 49 5.20 21.53 4.04
N ASN A 50 4.02 21.58 4.68
CA ASN A 50 2.89 22.33 4.13
C ASN A 50 3.06 23.85 4.35
N ALA A 51 2.21 24.66 3.72
CA ALA A 51 2.31 26.13 3.76
C ALA A 51 2.34 26.70 5.20
N ARG A 52 1.50 26.17 6.09
CA ARG A 52 1.44 26.61 7.50
C ARG A 52 2.71 26.23 8.27
N ALA A 53 3.29 25.06 8.01
CA ALA A 53 4.58 24.65 8.56
C ALA A 53 5.74 25.54 8.09
N LEU A 54 5.59 26.22 6.94
CA LEU A 54 6.53 27.22 6.43
C LEU A 54 6.22 28.64 6.93
N GLY A 55 5.24 28.83 7.81
CA GLY A 55 4.89 30.14 8.38
C GLY A 55 4.04 31.03 7.47
N ILE A 56 3.46 30.49 6.40
CA ILE A 56 2.56 31.26 5.53
C ILE A 56 1.22 31.48 6.26
N PRO A 57 0.81 32.74 6.51
CA PRO A 57 -0.45 33.01 7.21
C PRO A 57 -1.64 32.73 6.29
N LEU A 58 -2.49 31.78 6.70
CA LEU A 58 -3.72 31.42 6.00
C LEU A 58 -4.90 31.59 6.95
N GLN A 59 -6.04 32.06 6.42
CA GLN A 59 -7.25 32.26 7.21
C GLN A 59 -7.86 30.92 7.65
N GLY A 60 -8.60 30.96 8.76
CA GLY A 60 -9.28 29.80 9.34
C GLY A 60 -8.35 28.78 9.99
N GLU A 61 -8.94 27.92 10.82
CA GLU A 61 -8.25 26.81 11.48
C GLU A 61 -8.45 25.51 10.68
N PRO A 62 -7.37 24.78 10.33
CA PRO A 62 -7.49 23.54 9.60
C PRO A 62 -7.99 22.39 10.49
N GLY A 63 -8.49 21.33 9.84
CA GLY A 63 -8.72 20.04 10.50
C GLY A 63 -7.41 19.37 10.92
N LEU A 64 -7.53 18.21 11.58
CA LEU A 64 -6.40 17.49 12.18
C LEU A 64 -5.29 17.18 11.16
N ASN A 65 -5.67 16.71 9.96
CA ASN A 65 -4.71 16.38 8.91
C ASN A 65 -4.47 17.54 7.94
N ASN A 66 -5.25 18.62 8.05
CA ASN A 66 -5.28 19.73 7.09
C ASN A 66 -5.47 19.19 5.65
N ALA A 67 -6.41 18.25 5.50
CA ALA A 67 -6.64 17.50 4.27
C ALA A 67 -8.13 17.17 4.08
N ILE A 68 -8.54 16.86 2.84
CA ILE A 68 -9.95 16.53 2.53
C ILE A 68 -10.47 15.30 3.29
N THR A 69 -9.59 14.38 3.65
CA THR A 69 -9.89 13.18 4.45
C THR A 69 -10.20 13.50 5.92
N ASP A 70 -10.11 14.77 6.35
CA ASP A 70 -10.65 15.21 7.64
C ASP A 70 -12.18 15.08 7.70
N VAL A 71 -12.84 14.97 6.54
CA VAL A 71 -14.26 14.60 6.46
C VAL A 71 -14.38 13.08 6.58
N VAL A 72 -15.08 12.62 7.63
CA VAL A 72 -15.27 11.19 7.93
C VAL A 72 -15.88 10.46 6.73
N GLY A 73 -15.27 9.34 6.33
CA GLY A 73 -15.71 8.50 5.22
C GLY A 73 -15.19 8.92 3.85
N VAL A 74 -14.51 10.07 3.72
CA VAL A 74 -13.83 10.44 2.46
C VAL A 74 -12.49 9.74 2.35
N GLU A 75 -12.26 9.07 1.23
CA GLU A 75 -10.98 8.44 0.90
C GLU A 75 -10.38 9.03 -0.38
N VAL A 76 -9.05 9.03 -0.47
CA VAL A 76 -8.32 9.53 -1.64
C VAL A 76 -7.24 8.53 -2.03
N GLY A 77 -7.24 8.15 -3.31
CA GLY A 77 -6.20 7.33 -3.92
C GLY A 77 -5.56 8.07 -5.10
N HIS A 78 -4.30 7.78 -5.39
CA HIS A 78 -3.66 8.29 -6.61
C HIS A 78 -2.69 7.27 -7.19
N THR A 79 -2.44 7.39 -8.49
CA THR A 79 -1.37 6.69 -9.19
C THR A 79 -0.64 7.69 -10.07
N THR A 80 0.67 7.54 -10.16
CA THR A 80 1.56 8.44 -10.89
C THR A 80 2.46 7.62 -11.79
N ILE A 81 2.47 7.95 -13.08
CA ILE A 81 3.29 7.32 -14.11
C ILE A 81 4.43 8.28 -14.47
N ILE A 82 5.66 7.83 -14.23
CA ILE A 82 6.90 8.56 -14.51
C ILE A 82 7.82 7.62 -15.28
N GLU A 83 7.88 7.78 -16.60
CA GLU A 83 8.63 6.89 -17.49
C GLU A 83 9.41 7.66 -18.56
N GLY A 84 10.57 7.15 -18.95
CA GLY A 84 11.45 7.78 -19.94
C GLY A 84 12.12 9.07 -19.48
N GLN A 85 13.10 9.52 -20.26
CA GLN A 85 13.90 10.74 -20.05
C GLN A 85 14.30 11.33 -21.42
N GLY A 86 14.73 12.59 -21.45
CA GLY A 86 15.18 13.26 -22.67
C GLY A 86 14.08 14.07 -23.38
N PRO A 87 14.29 14.44 -24.66
CA PRO A 87 13.36 15.26 -25.44
C PRO A 87 11.98 14.60 -25.61
N LEU A 88 10.94 15.43 -25.76
CA LEU A 88 9.57 14.97 -25.97
C LEU A 88 9.36 14.39 -27.38
N ILE A 89 8.82 13.17 -27.43
CA ILE A 89 8.26 12.53 -28.62
C ILE A 89 6.77 12.27 -28.35
N VAL A 90 5.90 12.89 -29.15
CA VAL A 90 4.44 12.80 -28.97
C VAL A 90 3.98 11.36 -29.15
N GLY A 91 3.20 10.85 -28.19
CA GLY A 91 2.72 9.47 -28.18
C GLY A 91 3.68 8.46 -27.54
N GLU A 92 4.91 8.85 -27.21
CA GLU A 92 5.93 7.95 -26.64
C GLU A 92 6.41 8.41 -25.27
N GLY A 93 6.79 9.69 -25.11
CA GLY A 93 7.23 10.23 -23.83
C GLY A 93 8.34 11.26 -23.93
N PRO A 94 8.98 11.63 -22.81
CA PRO A 94 8.80 11.05 -21.47
C PRO A 94 7.38 11.25 -20.90
N ILE A 95 6.87 10.24 -20.20
CA ILE A 95 5.52 10.22 -19.62
C ILE A 95 5.59 10.76 -18.20
N ARG A 96 4.81 11.80 -17.91
CA ARG A 96 4.66 12.42 -16.58
C ARG A 96 3.20 12.70 -16.33
N THR A 97 2.44 11.66 -15.99
CA THR A 97 0.99 11.76 -15.82
C THR A 97 0.54 10.96 -14.59
N GLY A 98 -0.75 11.00 -14.29
CA GLY A 98 -1.33 10.26 -13.19
C GLY A 98 -2.83 10.44 -13.13
N VAL A 99 -3.43 9.75 -12.18
CA VAL A 99 -4.86 9.86 -11.85
C VAL A 99 -4.98 9.94 -10.33
N THR A 100 -5.87 10.82 -9.88
CA THR A 100 -6.30 10.90 -8.48
C THR A 100 -7.79 10.60 -8.44
N ALA A 101 -8.18 9.64 -7.61
CA ALA A 101 -9.57 9.28 -7.37
C ALA A 101 -9.95 9.69 -5.95
N ILE A 102 -11.16 10.23 -5.81
CA ILE A 102 -11.74 10.60 -4.52
C ILE A 102 -13.00 9.75 -4.35
N LEU A 103 -13.05 8.97 -3.29
CA LEU A 103 -14.25 8.25 -2.88
C LEU A 103 -14.99 9.14 -1.88
N PRO A 104 -16.19 9.64 -2.23
CA PRO A 104 -16.98 10.43 -1.29
C PRO A 104 -17.50 9.55 -0.16
N ALA A 105 -17.75 10.17 1.00
CA ALA A 105 -18.42 9.51 2.10
C ALA A 105 -19.84 9.12 1.67
N TRP A 106 -20.12 7.82 1.55
CA TRP A 106 -21.48 7.33 1.43
C TRP A 106 -22.03 7.12 2.83
N SER A 107 -23.05 7.90 3.18
CA SER A 107 -23.88 7.72 4.38
C SER A 107 -24.74 6.49 4.27
#